data_AF-A0A8I0GRA6-F1
#
_entry.id   AF-A0A8I0GRA6-F1
#
_cell.length_a   1.000
_cell.length_b   1.000
_cell.length_c   1.000
_cell.angle_alpha   90.00
_cell.angle_beta   90.00
_cell.angle_gamma   90.00
#
_symmetry.space_group_name_H-M   'P 1'
#
loop_
_entity.id
_entity.type
_entity.pdbx_description
1 polymer ?
#
loop_
_entity_poly.entity_id
_entity_poly.type
_entity_poly.pdbx_seq_one_letter_code
_entity_poly.pdbx_strand_id
1 'polypeptide(L)'
;MRHITLLSLVLAGIAAMPATAQQQSQESEKPEKKIVCKRDAETGTRFKKKTCHSVAEWDLISEENRRAAKELVGPAVNGARGN
;
A
#
# COMPACT_ATOMS: atom_id res chain seq x y z
N MET A 1 33.36 -15.07 -42.64
CA MET A 1 33.81 -13.67 -42.45
C MET A 1 34.11 -13.48 -40.97
N ARG A 2 35.32 -13.02 -40.67
CA ARG A 2 35.94 -12.97 -39.34
C ARG A 2 35.73 -11.57 -38.77
N HIS A 3 34.86 -11.40 -37.78
CA HIS A 3 34.71 -10.15 -37.01
C HIS A 3 35.48 -10.36 -35.70
N ILE A 4 36.76 -9.98 -35.64
CA ILE A 4 37.29 -8.70 -35.16
C ILE A 4 36.76 -8.34 -33.76
N THR A 5 37.55 -8.83 -32.80
CA THR A 5 37.88 -8.32 -31.46
C THR A 5 37.48 -6.89 -31.06
N LEU A 6 37.02 -6.82 -29.80
CA LEU A 6 37.37 -5.86 -28.74
C LEU A 6 36.99 -4.38 -28.94
N LEU A 7 36.06 -3.91 -28.10
CA LEU A 7 36.24 -2.62 -27.42
C LEU A 7 35.38 -2.54 -26.15
N SER A 8 35.98 -2.91 -25.02
CA SER A 8 35.56 -2.44 -23.70
C SER A 8 35.95 -0.98 -23.55
N LEU A 9 35.02 -0.11 -23.19
CA LEU A 9 35.35 1.16 -22.55
C LEU A 9 34.26 1.50 -21.52
N VAL A 10 34.46 0.98 -20.32
CA VAL A 10 33.80 1.46 -19.10
C VAL A 10 34.41 2.82 -18.79
N LEU A 11 33.63 3.89 -18.89
CA LEU A 11 34.00 5.21 -18.40
C LEU A 11 33.11 5.56 -17.21
N ALA A 12 33.72 5.48 -16.03
CA ALA A 12 33.14 5.85 -14.75
C ALA A 12 32.88 7.37 -14.70
N GLY A 13 31.61 7.75 -14.55
CA GLY A 13 31.19 9.11 -14.26
C GLY A 13 30.47 9.14 -12.91
N ILE A 14 31.21 9.17 -11.80
CA ILE A 14 30.65 9.41 -10.47
C ILE A 14 30.57 10.93 -10.31
N ALA A 15 29.53 11.54 -10.86
CA ALA A 15 29.22 12.94 -10.60
C ALA A 15 28.68 13.06 -9.17
N ALA A 16 29.42 13.78 -8.32
CA ALA A 16 29.01 14.13 -6.98
C ALA A 16 27.70 14.94 -7.04
N MET A 17 26.63 14.40 -6.46
CA MET A 17 25.37 15.14 -6.28
C MET A 17 25.45 15.91 -4.95
N PRO A 18 25.21 17.23 -4.93
CA PRO A 18 25.08 17.97 -3.69
C PRO A 18 23.82 17.51 -2.97
N ALA A 19 23.98 16.92 -1.80
CA ALA A 19 22.89 16.58 -0.90
C ALA A 19 22.32 17.86 -0.29
N THR A 20 21.33 18.46 -0.96
CA THR A 20 20.48 19.47 -0.36
C THR A 20 19.57 18.77 0.66
N ALA A 21 19.98 18.81 1.93
CA ALA A 21 19.12 18.45 3.05
C ALA A 21 17.95 19.45 3.10
N GLN A 22 16.83 19.12 2.44
CA GLN A 22 15.57 19.81 2.68
C GLN A 22 15.09 19.42 4.07
N GLN A 23 15.28 20.34 5.01
CA GLN A 23 14.61 20.29 6.31
C GLN A 23 13.11 20.47 6.06
N GLN A 24 12.42 19.36 5.85
CA GLN A 24 10.98 19.33 5.69
C GLN A 24 10.37 19.56 7.06
N SER A 25 9.93 20.80 7.31
CA SER A 25 9.09 21.14 8.44
C SER A 25 7.92 20.16 8.48
N GLN A 26 7.88 19.34 9.54
CA GLN A 26 6.74 18.49 9.85
C GLN A 26 5.61 19.40 10.33
N GLU A 27 4.89 19.99 9.37
CA GLU A 27 3.53 20.46 9.59
C GLU A 27 2.74 19.24 10.10
N SER A 28 2.18 19.33 11.30
CA SER A 28 1.38 18.25 11.89
C SER A 28 0.18 17.98 11.00
N GLU A 29 0.32 17.01 10.10
CA GLU A 29 -0.64 16.71 9.07
C GLU A 29 -1.96 16.26 9.71
N LYS A 30 -3.04 17.01 9.45
CA LYS A 30 -4.38 16.68 9.96
C LYS A 30 -4.69 15.20 9.66
N PRO A 31 -5.29 14.47 10.61
CA PRO A 31 -5.49 13.01 10.49
C PRO A 31 -6.26 12.60 9.22
N GLU A 32 -7.12 13.48 8.71
CA GLU A 32 -7.87 13.32 7.47
C GLU A 32 -6.98 13.14 6.22
N LYS A 33 -5.78 13.72 6.21
CA LYS A 33 -4.84 13.64 5.08
C LYS A 33 -3.94 12.40 5.15
N LYS A 34 -3.97 11.66 6.27
CA LYS A 34 -3.13 10.47 6.46
C LYS A 34 -3.55 9.37 5.50
N ILE A 35 -2.60 8.91 4.68
CA ILE A 35 -2.79 7.74 3.81
C ILE A 35 -2.42 6.46 4.56
N VAL A 36 -3.30 5.46 4.51
CA VAL A 36 -3.10 4.13 5.09
C VAL A 36 -3.22 3.07 4.00
N CYS A 37 -2.19 2.23 3.88
CA CYS A 37 -2.15 1.13 2.93
C CYS A 37 -2.37 -0.21 3.60
N LYS A 38 -3.36 -0.97 3.13
CA LYS A 38 -3.62 -2.36 3.54
C LYS A 38 -3.05 -3.32 2.48
N ARG A 39 -2.62 -4.51 2.91
CA ARG A 39 -2.15 -5.56 2.00
C ARG A 39 -3.06 -6.77 2.12
N ASP A 40 -3.68 -7.12 1.02
CA ASP A 40 -4.63 -8.22 0.96
C ASP A 40 -3.97 -9.42 0.27
N ALA A 41 -4.13 -10.60 0.88
CA ALA A 41 -3.71 -11.86 0.28
C ALA A 41 -4.85 -12.38 -0.59
N GLU A 42 -4.55 -12.66 -1.85
CA GLU A 42 -5.52 -13.24 -2.77
C GLU A 42 -5.35 -14.76 -2.82
N THR A 43 -6.46 -15.49 -2.73
CA THR A 43 -6.46 -16.96 -2.78
C THR A 43 -5.94 -17.45 -4.13
N GLY A 44 -5.11 -18.50 -4.13
CA GLY A 44 -4.58 -19.10 -5.36
C GLY A 44 -3.32 -18.42 -5.91
N THR A 45 -2.82 -17.38 -5.25
CA THR A 45 -1.55 -16.73 -5.59
C THR A 45 -0.71 -16.43 -4.35
N ARG A 46 0.62 -16.35 -4.52
CA ARG A 46 1.54 -15.91 -3.47
C ARG A 46 1.68 -14.39 -3.41
N PHE A 47 1.20 -13.68 -4.44
CA PHE A 47 1.31 -12.24 -4.53
C PHE A 47 0.27 -11.57 -3.65
N LYS A 48 0.67 -10.45 -3.02
CA LYS A 48 -0.22 -9.62 -2.20
C LYS A 48 -0.57 -8.37 -3.00
N LYS A 49 -1.84 -7.99 -2.95
CA LYS A 49 -2.30 -6.70 -3.47
C LYS A 49 -2.15 -5.64 -2.38
N LYS A 50 -1.80 -4.42 -2.76
CA LYS A 50 -1.67 -3.29 -1.83
C LYS A 50 -2.67 -2.22 -2.24
N THR A 51 -3.53 -1.85 -1.31
CA THR A 51 -4.58 -0.85 -1.51
C THR A 51 -4.38 0.28 -0.52
N CYS A 52 -4.28 1.52 -1.00
CA CYS A 52 -4.01 2.69 -0.18
C CYS A 52 -5.16 3.69 -0.31
N HIS A 53 -5.69 4.12 0.83
CA HIS A 53 -6.74 5.14 0.92
C HIS A 53 -6.42 6.10 2.06
N SER A 54 -7.08 7.26 2.07
CA SER A 54 -7.05 8.14 3.26
C SER A 54 -7.76 7.49 4.44
N VAL A 55 -7.49 7.94 5.67
CA VAL A 55 -8.24 7.49 6.85
C VAL A 55 -9.74 7.74 6.68
N ALA A 56 -10.11 8.95 6.22
CA ALA A 56 -11.51 9.31 6.00
C ALA A 56 -12.21 8.39 4.99
N GLU A 57 -11.50 8.02 3.92
CA GLU A 57 -12.04 7.12 2.90
C GLU A 57 -12.18 5.68 3.43
N TRP A 58 -11.23 5.20 4.23
CA TRP A 58 -11.37 3.91 4.92
C TRP A 58 -12.58 3.86 5.85
N ASP A 59 -12.88 4.96 6.54
CA ASP A 59 -14.05 5.04 7.41
C ASP A 59 -15.34 4.92 6.61
N LEU A 60 -15.45 5.63 5.47
CA LEU A 60 -16.58 5.51 4.56
C LEU A 60 -16.76 4.08 4.04
N ILE A 61 -15.68 3.45 3.58
CA ILE A 61 -15.69 2.05 3.11
C ILE A 61 -16.14 1.11 4.23
N SER A 62 -15.68 1.33 5.48
CA SER A 62 -16.07 0.49 6.61
C SER A 62 -17.56 0.60 6.93
N GLU A 63 -18.12 1.80 6.80
CA GLU A 63 -19.53 2.07 7.07
C GLU A 63 -20.45 1.47 6.01
N GLU A 64 -20.07 1.57 4.73
CA GLU A 64 -20.78 0.92 3.63
C GLU A 64 -20.77 -0.60 3.81
N ASN A 65 -19.60 -1.19 4.06
CA ASN A 65 -19.47 -2.63 4.30
C ASN A 65 -20.29 -3.08 5.51
N ARG A 66 -20.35 -2.28 6.59
CA ARG A 66 -21.16 -2.58 7.77
C ARG A 66 -22.65 -2.61 7.44
N ARG A 67 -23.13 -1.69 6.60
CA ARG A 67 -24.54 -1.68 6.14
C ARG A 67 -24.83 -2.90 5.28
N ALA A 68 -24.00 -3.17 4.28
CA ALA A 68 -24.14 -4.33 3.41
C ALA A 68 -24.10 -5.64 4.22
N ALA A 69 -23.19 -5.76 5.19
CA ALA A 69 -23.10 -6.94 6.05
C ALA A 69 -24.38 -7.16 6.89
N LYS A 70 -25.03 -6.09 7.37
CA LYS A 70 -26.31 -6.21 8.09
C LYS A 70 -27.46 -6.66 7.21
N GLU A 71 -27.42 -6.34 5.92
CA GLU A 71 -28.42 -6.81 4.96
C GLU A 71 -28.21 -8.28 4.59
N LEU A 72 -26.94 -8.69 4.46
CA LEU A 72 -26.57 -10.06 4.07
C LEU A 72 -26.66 -11.06 5.23
N VAL A 73 -26.25 -10.63 6.44
CA VAL A 73 -26.30 -11.46 7.64
C VAL A 73 -27.57 -11.09 8.38
N GLY A 74 -28.58 -11.97 8.29
CA GLY A 74 -29.82 -11.85 9.07
C GLY A 74 -29.57 -11.69 10.58
N PRO A 75 -30.63 -11.51 11.40
CA PRO A 75 -30.47 -11.22 12.82
C PRO A 75 -29.52 -12.22 13.47
N ALA A 76 -28.56 -11.72 14.26
CA ALA A 76 -27.61 -12.55 14.97
C ALA A 76 -28.37 -13.58 15.82
N VAL A 77 -28.40 -14.83 15.35
CA VAL A 77 -28.91 -15.93 16.15
C VAL A 77 -27.87 -16.17 17.24
N ASN A 78 -28.22 -15.83 18.48
CA ASN A 78 -27.41 -16.16 19.65
C ASN A 78 -27.39 -17.69 19.80
N GLY A 79 -26.47 -18.36 19.10
CA GLY A 79 -26.33 -19.81 19.07
C GLY A 79 -25.17 -20.28 19.93
N ALA A 80 -25.50 -20.99 21.02
CA ALA A 80 -24.64 -21.85 21.83
C ALA A 80 -23.66 -21.20 22.83
N ARG A 81 -24.19 -20.77 23.98
CA ARG A 81 -23.53 -21.08 25.26
C ARG A 81 -23.64 -22.61 25.45
N GLY A 82 -22.63 -23.33 24.98
CA GLY A 82 -22.47 -24.75 25.31
C GLY A 82 -22.08 -24.90 26.77
N ASN A 83 -22.86 -25.70 27.51
CA ASN A 83 -22.60 -26.12 28.88
C ASN A 83 -21.66 -27.32 28.92
#